data_AF-A0A8I1MLM7-F1
#
_entry.id   AF-A0A8I1MLM7-F1
#
_cell.length_a   1.000
_cell.length_b   1.000
_cell.length_c   1.000
_cell.angle_alpha   90.00
_cell.angle_beta   90.00
_cell.angle_gamma   90.00
#
_symmetry.space_group_name_H-M   'P 1'
#
loop_
_entity.id
_entity.type
_entity.pdbx_description
1 polymer ?
#
loop_
_entity_poly.entity_id
_entity_poly.type
_entity_poly.pdbx_seq_one_letter_code
_entity_poly.pdbx_strand_id
1 'polypeptide(L)'
;MKPLLLPGFVIAGLMLVPIVRAQDASPVNADSILRELDMIEQRQKQTLASARQMAVSQLRSAAVSPSAAAALYADAVEAVEFEGKPNKGAAYSEWKAGMGDALRSAEFQNVILLHLRYLVMSLERGGSDKPEMFISPSLAYANDLIQTDDTFLDLKKKQADKPAGDRAQRDREIAQKAMNAKKDLLDKSIADGVFTRWLRLQQWLPKGDTWELTPGNLAGILEKNVRSVMRTVKDPALIQTWDLEMKVLADRATSGRLDFLAADFNTMVRPKMIFSRANDMILLGQKNRAANDIYILVKTYPQHPDFSKWVAKLREILKPAAPAEAAAPQQPATPGTNP
;
A
#
# COMPACT_ATOMS: atom_id res chain seq x y z
N MET A 1 27.09 -46.94 -4.96
CA MET A 1 27.70 -47.89 -5.93
C MET A 1 28.88 -47.19 -6.57
N LYS A 2 30.03 -47.86 -6.60
CA LYS A 2 31.35 -47.35 -7.05
C LYS A 2 31.43 -47.21 -8.59
N PRO A 3 32.35 -46.36 -9.09
CA PRO A 3 32.44 -45.94 -10.49
C PRO A 3 33.26 -46.92 -11.34
N LEU A 4 32.96 -47.00 -12.64
CA LEU A 4 33.73 -47.76 -13.62
C LEU A 4 34.70 -46.82 -14.35
N LEU A 5 36.00 -47.08 -14.18
CA LEU A 5 37.14 -46.53 -14.94
C LEU A 5 37.54 -47.53 -16.03
N LEU A 6 38.01 -47.04 -17.18
CA LEU A 6 39.11 -47.56 -18.05
C LEU A 6 38.99 -46.94 -19.47
N PRO A 7 40.04 -46.98 -20.32
CA PRO A 7 41.33 -46.28 -20.24
C PRO A 7 41.58 -45.38 -21.48
N GLY A 8 42.62 -44.55 -21.42
CA GLY A 8 43.04 -43.73 -22.54
C GLY A 8 43.67 -44.50 -23.71
N PHE A 9 43.54 -43.93 -24.90
CA PHE A 9 44.49 -44.06 -25.99
C PHE A 9 44.63 -42.70 -26.69
N VAL A 10 45.85 -42.15 -26.65
CA VAL A 10 46.30 -41.02 -27.45
C VAL A 10 46.80 -41.60 -28.77
N ILE A 11 46.17 -41.23 -29.88
CA ILE A 11 46.79 -41.33 -31.21
C ILE A 11 46.65 -39.96 -31.87
N ALA A 12 47.79 -39.31 -32.04
CA ALA A 12 47.97 -38.12 -32.84
C ALA A 12 47.73 -38.48 -34.32
N GLY A 13 46.66 -37.93 -34.89
CA GLY A 13 46.38 -37.96 -36.32
C GLY A 13 46.15 -36.54 -36.82
N LEU A 14 47.14 -36.00 -37.52
CA LEU A 14 47.08 -34.72 -38.23
C LEU A 14 46.06 -34.84 -39.39
N MET A 15 44.78 -34.67 -39.09
CA MET A 15 43.72 -34.58 -40.09
C MET A 15 43.52 -33.11 -40.45
N LEU A 16 43.62 -32.79 -41.73
CA LEU A 16 43.13 -31.54 -42.31
C LEU A 16 41.73 -31.27 -41.77
N VAL A 17 41.56 -30.17 -41.02
CA VAL A 17 40.23 -29.65 -40.69
C VAL A 17 39.67 -29.08 -41.99
N PRO A 18 38.63 -29.65 -42.61
CA PRO A 18 37.89 -28.89 -43.59
C PRO A 18 37.36 -27.67 -42.84
N ILE A 19 37.67 -26.47 -43.36
CA ILE A 19 36.97 -25.25 -42.97
C ILE A 19 35.52 -25.49 -43.36
N VAL A 20 34.73 -26.05 -42.45
CA VAL A 20 33.28 -25.97 -42.48
C VAL A 20 33.01 -24.50 -42.27
N ARG A 21 32.87 -23.76 -43.37
CA ARG A 21 32.09 -22.53 -43.34
C ARG A 21 30.75 -22.95 -42.77
N ALA A 22 30.42 -22.49 -41.56
CA ALA A 22 29.05 -22.51 -41.09
C ALA A 22 28.24 -21.87 -42.22
N GLN A 23 27.51 -22.69 -42.98
CA GLN A 23 26.48 -22.17 -43.87
C GLN A 23 25.51 -21.51 -42.92
N ASP A 24 25.43 -20.17 -42.99
CA ASP A 24 24.36 -19.45 -42.32
C ASP A 24 23.05 -20.15 -42.65
N ALA A 25 22.24 -20.35 -41.61
CA ALA A 25 20.96 -21.02 -41.74
C ALA A 25 20.16 -20.38 -42.88
N SER A 26 19.37 -21.21 -43.59
CA SER A 26 18.47 -20.74 -44.64
C SER A 26 17.76 -19.46 -44.20
N PRO A 27 17.64 -18.44 -45.08
CA PRO A 27 17.14 -17.13 -44.71
C PRO A 27 15.82 -17.26 -43.94
N VAL A 28 15.87 -16.81 -42.70
CA VAL A 28 14.74 -16.83 -41.79
C VAL A 28 13.58 -16.08 -42.42
N ASN A 29 12.42 -16.72 -42.52
CA ASN A 29 11.20 -16.04 -42.94
C ASN A 29 10.74 -15.12 -41.81
N ALA A 30 11.29 -13.90 -41.79
CA ALA A 30 11.07 -12.91 -40.74
C ALA A 30 9.58 -12.62 -40.53
N ASP A 31 8.78 -12.56 -41.60
CA ASP A 31 7.34 -12.32 -41.51
C ASP A 31 6.58 -13.45 -40.80
N SER A 32 6.97 -14.71 -41.04
CA SER A 32 6.37 -15.86 -40.35
C SER A 32 6.72 -15.86 -38.87
N ILE A 33 7.96 -15.52 -38.52
CA ILE A 33 8.41 -15.43 -37.12
C ILE A 33 7.70 -14.28 -36.41
N LEU A 34 7.59 -13.10 -37.03
CA LEU A 34 6.90 -11.97 -36.43
C LEU A 34 5.42 -12.29 -36.13
N ARG A 35 4.71 -12.94 -37.06
CA ARG A 35 3.32 -13.38 -36.81
C ARG A 35 3.23 -14.41 -35.69
N GLU A 36 4.18 -15.34 -35.61
CA GLU A 36 4.21 -16.33 -34.54
C GLU A 36 4.50 -15.68 -33.18
N LEU A 37 5.43 -14.71 -33.13
CA LEU A 37 5.70 -13.91 -31.94
C LEU A 37 4.47 -13.14 -31.50
N ASP A 38 3.77 -12.46 -32.42
CA ASP A 38 2.52 -11.74 -32.12
C ASP A 38 1.46 -12.67 -31.52
N MET A 39 1.30 -13.88 -32.08
CA MET A 39 0.37 -14.88 -31.54
C MET A 39 0.79 -15.39 -30.16
N ILE A 40 2.09 -15.63 -29.94
CA ILE A 40 2.62 -16.05 -28.63
C ILE A 40 2.39 -14.95 -27.61
N GLU A 41 2.70 -13.69 -27.95
CA GLU A 41 2.47 -12.54 -27.07
C GLU A 41 1.00 -12.37 -26.73
N GLN A 42 0.10 -12.51 -27.71
CA GLN A 42 -1.33 -12.38 -27.49
C GLN A 42 -1.86 -13.50 -26.59
N ARG A 43 -1.44 -14.75 -26.82
CA ARG A 43 -1.79 -15.88 -25.94
C ARG A 43 -1.26 -15.68 -24.54
N GLN A 44 -0.01 -15.24 -24.40
CA GLN A 44 0.60 -14.95 -23.10
C GLN A 44 -0.18 -13.87 -22.35
N LYS A 45 -0.52 -12.77 -23.02
CA LYS A 45 -1.35 -11.69 -22.44
C LYS A 45 -2.69 -12.22 -21.95
N GLN A 46 -3.36 -13.06 -22.74
CA GLN A 46 -4.64 -13.67 -22.37
C GLN A 46 -4.50 -14.62 -21.18
N THR A 47 -3.50 -15.51 -21.19
CA THR A 47 -3.24 -16.44 -20.07
C THR A 47 -2.94 -15.70 -18.77
N LEU A 48 -2.12 -14.65 -18.82
CA LEU A 48 -1.80 -13.83 -17.65
C LEU A 48 -3.04 -13.07 -17.13
N ALA A 49 -3.86 -12.52 -18.02
CA ALA A 49 -5.11 -11.85 -17.63
C ALA A 49 -6.09 -12.83 -16.96
N SER A 50 -6.26 -14.03 -17.51
CA SER A 50 -7.10 -15.08 -16.91
C SER A 50 -6.57 -15.52 -15.54
N ALA A 51 -5.25 -15.76 -15.42
CA ALA A 51 -4.64 -16.12 -14.15
C ALA A 51 -4.85 -15.05 -13.07
N ARG A 52 -4.68 -13.76 -13.44
CA ARG A 52 -4.97 -12.63 -12.56
C ARG A 52 -6.42 -12.60 -12.11
N GLN A 53 -7.37 -12.73 -13.05
CA GLN A 53 -8.80 -12.70 -12.75
C GLN A 53 -9.20 -13.82 -11.77
N MET A 54 -8.65 -15.02 -11.97
CA MET A 54 -8.87 -16.15 -11.08
C MET A 54 -8.32 -15.88 -9.68
N ALA A 55 -7.09 -15.37 -9.58
CA ALA A 55 -6.47 -15.05 -8.29
C ALA A 55 -7.27 -13.96 -7.54
N VAL A 56 -7.66 -12.87 -8.22
CA VAL A 56 -8.49 -11.82 -7.63
C VAL A 56 -9.84 -12.37 -7.18
N SER A 57 -10.48 -13.24 -7.98
CA SER A 57 -11.75 -13.87 -7.60
C SER A 57 -11.61 -14.75 -6.36
N GLN A 58 -10.55 -15.54 -6.25
CA GLN A 58 -10.29 -16.39 -5.09
C GLN A 58 -10.07 -15.55 -3.82
N LEU A 59 -9.25 -14.50 -3.92
CA LEU A 59 -8.99 -13.59 -2.81
C LEU A 59 -10.27 -12.86 -2.37
N ARG A 60 -11.08 -12.37 -3.32
CA ARG A 60 -12.37 -11.72 -3.04
C ARG A 60 -13.31 -12.66 -2.30
N SER A 61 -13.47 -13.90 -2.77
CA SER A 61 -14.35 -14.88 -2.11
C SER A 61 -13.92 -15.15 -0.66
N ALA A 62 -12.61 -15.23 -0.40
CA ALA A 62 -12.11 -15.40 0.97
C ALA A 62 -12.27 -14.13 1.81
N ALA A 63 -12.16 -12.94 1.22
CA ALA A 63 -12.30 -11.65 1.87
C ALA A 63 -13.76 -11.29 2.26
N VAL A 64 -14.73 -12.18 2.02
CA VAL A 64 -16.13 -12.00 2.44
C VAL A 64 -16.32 -12.25 3.93
N SER A 65 -15.52 -13.12 4.55
CA SER A 65 -15.67 -13.44 5.98
C SER A 65 -14.34 -13.69 6.69
N PRO A 66 -14.25 -13.43 8.01
CA PRO A 66 -13.02 -13.68 8.79
C PRO A 66 -12.56 -15.15 8.75
N SER A 67 -13.49 -16.10 8.80
CA SER A 67 -13.17 -17.54 8.79
C SER A 67 -12.69 -18.01 7.42
N ALA A 68 -13.30 -17.55 6.33
CA ALA A 68 -12.84 -17.87 4.97
C ALA A 68 -11.46 -17.28 4.68
N ALA A 69 -11.20 -16.06 5.16
CA ALA A 69 -9.89 -15.43 5.10
C ALA A 69 -8.82 -16.29 5.81
N ALA A 70 -9.10 -16.76 7.03
CA ALA A 70 -8.19 -17.61 7.79
C ALA A 70 -7.97 -19.00 7.17
N ALA A 71 -9.00 -19.59 6.56
CA ALA A 71 -8.84 -20.82 5.79
C ALA A 71 -7.87 -20.62 4.61
N LEU A 72 -8.09 -19.58 3.81
CA LEU A 72 -7.22 -19.27 2.67
C LEU A 72 -5.78 -18.96 3.12
N TYR A 73 -5.61 -18.29 4.27
CA TYR A 73 -4.29 -18.04 4.85
C TYR A 73 -3.54 -19.33 5.20
N ALA A 74 -4.23 -20.32 5.80
CA ALA A 74 -3.62 -21.59 6.12
C ALA A 74 -3.16 -22.34 4.85
N ASP A 75 -3.97 -22.30 3.78
CA ASP A 75 -3.60 -22.89 2.49
C ASP A 75 -2.39 -22.16 1.87
N ALA A 76 -2.35 -20.83 1.95
CA ALA A 76 -1.24 -20.03 1.46
C ALA A 76 0.06 -20.33 2.22
N VAL A 77 -0.01 -20.46 3.55
CA VAL A 77 1.14 -20.84 4.37
C VAL A 77 1.61 -22.25 4.05
N GLU A 78 0.69 -23.21 3.88
CA GLU A 78 1.05 -24.57 3.49
C GLU A 78 1.85 -24.59 2.18
N ALA A 79 1.36 -23.88 1.16
CA ALA A 79 1.99 -23.82 -0.15
C ALA A 79 3.34 -23.08 -0.11
N VAL A 80 3.45 -21.99 0.64
CA VAL A 80 4.67 -21.17 0.62
C VAL A 80 5.75 -21.67 1.57
N GLU A 81 5.38 -22.17 2.74
CA GLU A 81 6.32 -22.49 3.81
C GLU A 81 6.59 -23.98 3.96
N PHE A 82 5.73 -24.87 3.45
CA PHE A 82 5.86 -26.32 3.65
C PHE A 82 6.02 -27.09 2.34
N GLU A 83 5.65 -26.53 1.20
CA GLU A 83 5.85 -27.18 -0.10
C GLU A 83 7.34 -27.44 -0.37
N GLY A 84 7.65 -28.63 -0.88
CA GLY A 84 9.02 -29.08 -1.14
C GLY A 84 9.82 -29.53 0.09
N LYS A 85 9.31 -29.41 1.32
CA LYS A 85 10.01 -29.91 2.52
C LYS A 85 9.81 -31.41 2.75
N PRO A 86 10.83 -32.13 3.26
CA PRO A 86 10.63 -33.49 3.77
C PRO A 86 9.62 -33.45 4.92
N ASN A 87 8.76 -34.47 5.00
CA ASN A 87 7.69 -34.57 6.02
C ASN A 87 6.66 -33.42 6.02
N LYS A 88 6.37 -32.82 4.85
CA LYS A 88 5.36 -31.75 4.68
C LYS A 88 4.09 -31.96 5.52
N GLY A 89 3.45 -33.12 5.41
CA GLY A 89 2.18 -33.40 6.08
C GLY A 89 2.28 -33.33 7.61
N ALA A 90 3.31 -33.92 8.20
CA ALA A 90 3.52 -33.89 9.64
C ALA A 90 3.86 -32.48 10.14
N ALA A 91 4.79 -31.80 9.45
CA ALA A 91 5.21 -30.44 9.82
C ALA A 91 4.07 -29.42 9.73
N TYR A 92 3.26 -29.50 8.67
CA TYR A 92 2.10 -28.62 8.52
C TYR A 92 1.01 -28.94 9.55
N SER A 93 0.74 -30.21 9.83
CA SER A 93 -0.22 -30.60 10.86
C SER A 93 0.19 -30.10 12.24
N GLU A 94 1.49 -30.18 12.58
CA GLU A 94 2.04 -29.66 13.84
C GLU A 94 1.91 -28.13 13.92
N TRP A 95 2.28 -27.42 12.84
CA TRP A 95 2.09 -25.97 12.76
C TRP A 95 0.61 -25.58 12.93
N LYS A 96 -0.30 -26.27 12.24
CA LYS A 96 -1.73 -26.00 12.29
C LYS A 96 -2.32 -26.28 13.67
N ALA A 97 -1.86 -27.33 14.36
CA ALA A 97 -2.21 -27.60 15.75
C ALA A 97 -1.73 -26.47 16.67
N GLY A 98 -0.48 -26.03 16.49
CA GLY A 98 0.09 -24.90 17.24
C GLY A 98 -0.62 -23.57 16.98
N MET A 99 -1.14 -23.34 15.78
CA MET A 99 -1.88 -22.13 15.40
C MET A 99 -3.39 -22.23 15.64
N GLY A 100 -3.93 -23.42 15.93
CA GLY A 100 -5.36 -23.72 15.80
C GLY A 100 -6.30 -22.79 16.56
N ASP A 101 -5.98 -22.46 17.81
CA ASP A 101 -6.80 -21.52 18.60
C ASP A 101 -6.67 -20.08 18.11
N ALA A 102 -5.47 -19.68 17.67
CA ALA A 102 -5.23 -18.35 17.12
C ALA A 102 -5.92 -18.16 15.77
N LEU A 103 -5.85 -19.14 14.86
CA LEU A 103 -6.58 -19.12 13.58
C LEU A 103 -8.10 -19.02 13.75
N ARG A 104 -8.63 -19.39 14.92
CA ARG A 104 -10.05 -19.28 15.27
C ARG A 104 -10.38 -18.01 16.06
N SER A 105 -9.39 -17.26 16.52
CA SER A 105 -9.63 -16.04 17.29
C SER A 105 -10.08 -14.90 16.37
N ALA A 106 -11.00 -14.07 16.86
CA ALA A 106 -11.57 -12.98 16.08
C ALA A 106 -10.48 -11.98 15.63
N GLU A 107 -9.53 -11.68 16.51
CA GLU A 107 -8.45 -10.73 16.25
C GLU A 107 -7.52 -11.20 15.14
N PHE A 108 -7.14 -12.48 15.15
CA PHE A 108 -6.27 -13.05 14.12
C PHE A 108 -6.99 -13.11 12.76
N GLN A 109 -8.25 -13.56 12.76
CA GLN A 109 -9.05 -13.64 11.54
C GLN A 109 -9.30 -12.26 10.93
N ASN A 110 -9.55 -11.25 11.77
CA ASN A 110 -9.75 -9.87 11.32
C ASN A 110 -8.48 -9.27 10.69
N VAL A 111 -7.30 -9.55 11.26
CA VAL A 111 -6.02 -9.15 10.66
C VAL A 111 -5.86 -9.71 9.24
N ILE A 112 -6.14 -11.01 9.06
CA ILE A 112 -6.04 -11.64 7.73
C ILE A 112 -7.08 -11.04 6.78
N LEU A 113 -8.30 -10.85 7.26
CA LEU A 113 -9.37 -10.26 6.47
C LEU A 113 -8.99 -8.87 5.95
N LEU A 114 -8.44 -8.01 6.81
CA LEU A 114 -7.93 -6.69 6.41
C LEU A 114 -6.80 -6.81 5.38
N HIS A 115 -5.83 -7.69 5.62
CA HIS A 115 -4.74 -7.90 4.66
C HIS A 115 -5.27 -8.32 3.28
N LEU A 116 -6.22 -9.27 3.23
CA LEU A 116 -6.84 -9.72 1.98
C LEU A 116 -7.64 -8.62 1.29
N ARG A 117 -8.47 -7.87 2.04
CA ARG A 117 -9.24 -6.73 1.50
C ARG A 117 -8.31 -5.68 0.89
N TYR A 118 -7.21 -5.36 1.57
CA TYR A 118 -6.23 -4.41 1.08
C TYR A 118 -5.50 -4.92 -0.17
N LEU A 119 -5.12 -6.20 -0.19
CA LEU A 119 -4.48 -6.83 -1.34
C LEU A 119 -5.42 -6.81 -2.56
N VAL A 120 -6.68 -7.20 -2.39
CA VAL A 120 -7.70 -7.15 -3.44
C VAL A 120 -7.85 -5.73 -4.00
N MET A 121 -8.04 -4.74 -3.12
CA MET A 121 -8.15 -3.33 -3.52
C MET A 121 -6.90 -2.85 -4.27
N SER A 122 -5.71 -3.27 -3.83
CA SER A 122 -4.44 -2.93 -4.49
C SER A 122 -4.33 -3.55 -5.88
N LEU A 123 -4.72 -4.81 -6.04
CA LEU A 123 -4.74 -5.48 -7.35
C LEU A 123 -5.73 -4.85 -8.30
N GLU A 124 -6.91 -4.45 -7.82
CA GLU A 124 -7.90 -3.72 -8.61
C GLU A 124 -7.36 -2.35 -9.03
N ARG A 125 -6.73 -1.63 -8.11
CA ARG A 125 -6.08 -0.35 -8.41
C ARG A 125 -5.01 -0.49 -9.47
N GLY A 126 -4.16 -1.52 -9.38
CA GLY A 126 -3.10 -1.80 -10.36
C GLY A 126 -3.64 -2.19 -11.74
N GLY A 127 -4.94 -2.48 -11.87
CA GLY A 127 -5.61 -2.79 -13.14
C GLY A 127 -6.53 -1.68 -13.65
N SER A 128 -6.53 -0.52 -12.99
CA SER A 128 -7.44 0.58 -13.31
C SER A 128 -6.69 1.87 -13.63
N ASP A 129 -7.15 2.57 -14.66
CA ASP A 129 -6.68 3.91 -15.02
C ASP A 129 -7.47 5.02 -14.31
N LYS A 130 -8.43 4.65 -13.45
CA LYS A 130 -9.30 5.59 -12.70
C LYS A 130 -8.97 5.55 -11.20
N PRO A 131 -7.93 6.26 -10.74
CA PRO A 131 -7.55 6.28 -9.32
C PRO A 131 -8.66 6.80 -8.39
N GLU A 132 -9.52 7.70 -8.87
CA GLU A 132 -10.61 8.31 -8.11
C GLU A 132 -11.65 7.30 -7.59
N MET A 133 -11.82 6.16 -8.27
CA MET A 133 -12.74 5.10 -7.83
C MET A 133 -12.29 4.44 -6.51
N PHE A 134 -11.03 4.61 -6.12
CA PHE A 134 -10.43 3.97 -4.94
C PHE A 134 -10.38 4.89 -3.72
N ILE A 135 -10.84 6.14 -3.82
CA ILE A 135 -10.91 7.07 -2.70
C ILE A 135 -11.83 6.53 -1.60
N SER A 136 -13.10 6.25 -1.92
CA SER A 136 -14.07 5.78 -0.93
C SER A 136 -13.71 4.40 -0.36
N PRO A 137 -13.30 3.40 -1.17
CA PRO A 137 -12.79 2.13 -0.63
C PRO A 137 -11.58 2.29 0.30
N SER A 138 -10.63 3.17 -0.04
CA SER A 138 -9.44 3.41 0.81
C SER A 138 -9.81 4.08 2.14
N LEU A 139 -10.79 5.00 2.14
CA LEU A 139 -11.29 5.62 3.37
C LEU A 139 -12.07 4.61 4.23
N ALA A 140 -12.87 3.75 3.63
CA ALA A 140 -13.56 2.67 4.36
C ALA A 140 -12.55 1.72 5.00
N TYR A 141 -11.53 1.29 4.24
CA TYR A 141 -10.45 0.48 4.75
C TYR A 141 -9.68 1.17 5.90
N ALA A 142 -9.37 2.47 5.75
CA ALA A 142 -8.69 3.24 6.78
C ALA A 142 -9.48 3.26 8.11
N ASN A 143 -10.81 3.37 8.04
CA ASN A 143 -11.67 3.31 9.23
C ASN A 143 -11.67 1.92 9.88
N ASP A 144 -11.75 0.84 9.09
CA ASP A 144 -11.67 -0.53 9.61
C ASP A 144 -10.30 -0.79 10.28
N LEU A 145 -9.22 -0.24 9.70
CA LEU A 145 -7.87 -0.32 10.25
C LEU A 145 -7.77 0.43 11.59
N ILE A 146 -8.33 1.64 11.70
CA ILE A 146 -8.36 2.41 12.95
C ILE A 146 -9.06 1.61 14.06
N GLN A 147 -10.25 1.07 13.79
CA GLN A 147 -11.00 0.26 14.76
C GLN A 147 -10.23 -1.00 15.18
N THR A 148 -9.51 -1.61 14.25
CA THR A 148 -8.69 -2.78 14.53
C THR A 148 -7.50 -2.42 15.42
N ASP A 149 -6.79 -1.33 15.11
CA ASP A 149 -5.70 -0.84 15.96
C ASP A 149 -6.19 -0.56 17.40
N ASP A 150 -7.35 0.07 17.56
CA ASP A 150 -7.96 0.32 18.87
C ASP A 150 -8.26 -0.99 19.63
N THR A 151 -8.80 -2.00 18.92
CA THR A 151 -9.02 -3.33 19.48
C THR A 151 -7.73 -3.97 19.99
N PHE A 152 -6.62 -3.83 19.25
CA PHE A 152 -5.32 -4.35 19.68
C PHE A 152 -4.71 -3.55 20.83
N LEU A 153 -4.93 -2.23 20.90
CA LEU A 153 -4.53 -1.42 22.06
C LEU A 153 -5.25 -1.90 23.33
N ASP A 154 -6.54 -2.17 23.24
CA ASP A 154 -7.32 -2.70 24.36
C ASP A 154 -6.93 -4.14 24.73
N LEU A 155 -6.63 -4.97 23.73
CA LEU A 155 -6.12 -6.32 23.95
C LEU A 155 -4.81 -6.29 24.76
N LYS A 156 -3.89 -5.39 24.39
CA LYS A 156 -2.61 -5.21 25.09
C LYS A 156 -2.82 -4.76 26.55
N LYS A 157 -3.75 -3.84 26.80
CA LYS A 157 -4.11 -3.39 28.17
C LYS A 157 -4.67 -4.55 28.99
N LYS A 158 -5.67 -5.28 28.45
CA LYS A 158 -6.29 -6.44 29.11
C LYS A 158 -5.27 -7.54 29.43
N GLN A 159 -4.25 -7.72 28.60
CA GLN A 159 -3.17 -8.68 28.87
C GLN A 159 -2.27 -8.26 30.02
N ALA A 160 -2.02 -6.96 30.22
CA ALA A 160 -1.20 -6.45 31.31
C ALA A 160 -1.87 -6.66 32.68
N ASP A 161 -3.20 -6.60 32.72
CA ASP A 161 -3.98 -6.68 33.97
C ASP A 161 -4.38 -8.12 34.38
N LYS A 162 -4.18 -9.13 33.51
CA LYS A 162 -4.65 -10.50 33.76
C LYS A 162 -3.79 -11.25 34.81
N PRO A 163 -4.39 -11.86 35.85
CA PRO A 163 -3.67 -12.64 36.83
C PRO A 163 -3.08 -13.94 36.23
N ALA A 164 -2.07 -14.50 36.91
CA ALA A 164 -1.42 -15.72 36.47
C ALA A 164 -2.32 -16.96 36.63
N GLY A 165 -2.34 -17.82 35.62
CA GLY A 165 -3.06 -19.10 35.58
C GLY A 165 -3.09 -19.69 34.16
N ASP A 166 -3.32 -21.01 34.03
CA ASP A 166 -3.21 -21.74 32.76
C ASP A 166 -4.11 -21.19 31.65
N ARG A 167 -5.36 -20.84 31.99
CA ARG A 167 -6.29 -20.19 31.05
C ARG A 167 -5.79 -18.82 30.61
N ALA A 168 -5.26 -18.03 31.55
CA ALA A 168 -4.71 -16.71 31.26
C ALA A 168 -3.42 -16.82 30.42
N GLN A 169 -2.65 -17.89 30.56
CA GLN A 169 -1.50 -18.17 29.71
C GLN A 169 -1.94 -18.50 28.28
N ARG A 170 -2.90 -19.42 28.09
CA ARG A 170 -3.44 -19.75 26.76
C ARG A 170 -4.00 -18.51 26.05
N ASP A 171 -4.78 -17.69 26.75
CA ASP A 171 -5.30 -16.44 26.19
C ASP A 171 -4.17 -15.47 25.78
N ARG A 172 -3.10 -15.38 26.58
CA ARG A 172 -1.93 -14.56 26.26
C ARG A 172 -1.21 -15.07 25.02
N GLU A 173 -1.05 -16.39 24.88
CA GLU A 173 -0.44 -17.00 23.70
C GLU A 173 -1.26 -16.76 22.43
N ILE A 174 -2.59 -16.90 22.49
CA ILE A 174 -3.49 -16.62 21.36
C ILE A 174 -3.35 -15.17 20.91
N ALA A 175 -3.43 -14.24 21.86
CA ALA A 175 -3.37 -12.82 21.55
C ALA A 175 -1.96 -12.37 21.13
N GLN A 176 -0.89 -13.00 21.63
CA GLN A 176 0.47 -12.77 21.12
C GLN A 176 0.60 -13.24 19.66
N LYS A 177 0.02 -14.39 19.30
CA LYS A 177 -0.03 -14.85 17.90
C LYS A 177 -0.80 -13.87 17.01
N ALA A 178 -1.91 -13.32 17.48
CA ALA A 178 -2.66 -12.29 16.75
C ALA A 178 -1.85 -10.99 16.57
N MET A 179 -1.11 -10.56 17.59
CA MET A 179 -0.19 -9.42 17.50
C MET A 179 0.94 -9.67 16.50
N ASN A 180 1.51 -10.87 16.49
CA ASN A 180 2.53 -11.24 15.51
C ASN A 180 1.96 -11.25 14.09
N ALA A 181 0.76 -11.81 13.91
CA ALA A 181 0.07 -11.75 12.62
C ALA A 181 -0.19 -10.32 12.17
N LYS A 182 -0.60 -9.41 13.06
CA LYS A 182 -0.76 -7.99 12.74
C LYS A 182 0.56 -7.41 12.21
N LYS A 183 1.65 -7.65 12.91
CA LYS A 183 2.98 -7.18 12.51
C LYS A 183 3.44 -7.77 11.17
N ASP A 184 3.17 -9.06 10.95
CA ASP A 184 3.63 -9.75 9.76
C ASP A 184 2.76 -9.47 8.52
N LEU A 185 1.47 -9.21 8.71
CA LEU A 185 0.52 -9.04 7.61
C LEU A 185 0.15 -7.57 7.35
N LEU A 186 0.04 -6.73 8.37
CA LEU A 186 -0.34 -5.33 8.19
C LEU A 186 0.86 -4.38 8.20
N ASP A 187 1.90 -4.66 8.99
CA ASP A 187 3.05 -3.75 9.10
C ASP A 187 4.15 -4.02 8.04
N LYS A 188 3.93 -4.98 7.14
CA LYS A 188 4.82 -5.31 6.02
C LYS A 188 4.13 -5.04 4.68
N SER A 189 4.95 -4.85 3.65
CA SER A 189 4.47 -4.68 2.27
C SER A 189 3.70 -5.93 1.81
N ILE A 190 2.53 -5.73 1.19
CA ILE A 190 1.77 -6.81 0.55
C ILE A 190 2.54 -7.46 -0.61
N ALA A 191 3.56 -6.77 -1.13
CA ALA A 191 4.44 -7.27 -2.19
C ALA A 191 5.14 -8.58 -1.79
N ASP A 192 5.55 -8.69 -0.53
CA ASP A 192 6.28 -9.86 -0.01
C ASP A 192 5.39 -10.80 0.81
N GLY A 193 4.09 -10.49 0.87
CA GLY A 193 3.08 -11.22 1.64
C GLY A 193 2.91 -12.66 1.18
N VAL A 194 2.42 -13.52 2.08
CA VAL A 194 2.22 -14.95 1.80
C VAL A 194 1.32 -15.19 0.59
N PHE A 195 0.24 -14.43 0.44
CA PHE A 195 -0.67 -14.55 -0.70
C PHE A 195 -0.03 -14.10 -2.02
N THR A 196 0.75 -13.02 -1.99
CA THR A 196 1.45 -12.52 -3.18
C THR A 196 2.52 -13.50 -3.65
N ARG A 197 3.25 -14.13 -2.73
CA ARG A 197 4.22 -15.18 -3.05
C ARG A 197 3.52 -16.44 -3.59
N TRP A 198 2.46 -16.89 -2.93
CA TRP A 198 1.72 -18.07 -3.34
C TRP A 198 1.12 -17.93 -4.75
N LEU A 199 0.41 -16.82 -4.99
CA LEU A 199 -0.33 -16.58 -6.23
C LEU A 199 0.48 -15.78 -7.27
N ARG A 200 1.76 -15.48 -7.00
CA ARG A 200 2.69 -14.74 -7.88
C ARG A 200 2.15 -13.38 -8.35
N LEU A 201 1.60 -12.61 -7.41
CA LEU A 201 0.83 -11.39 -7.70
C LEU A 201 1.69 -10.14 -7.90
N GLN A 202 3.00 -10.21 -7.62
CA GLN A 202 3.90 -9.06 -7.54
C GLN A 202 3.81 -8.13 -8.76
N GLN A 203 3.79 -8.73 -9.94
CA GLN A 203 3.74 -8.01 -11.22
C GLN A 203 2.42 -7.26 -11.49
N TRP A 204 1.37 -7.52 -10.70
CA TRP A 204 0.04 -6.90 -10.84
C TRP A 204 -0.26 -5.85 -9.78
N LEU A 205 0.66 -5.66 -8.82
CA LEU A 205 0.54 -4.62 -7.81
C LEU A 205 0.88 -3.24 -8.38
N PRO A 206 0.25 -2.17 -7.89
CA PRO A 206 0.59 -0.81 -8.27
C PRO A 206 1.98 -0.43 -7.75
N LYS A 207 2.57 0.61 -8.34
CA LYS A 207 3.87 1.14 -7.92
C LYS A 207 3.76 1.84 -6.56
N GLY A 208 4.75 1.65 -5.69
CA GLY A 208 4.74 2.11 -4.30
C GLY A 208 4.86 3.63 -4.10
N ASP A 209 5.16 4.39 -5.15
CA ASP A 209 5.23 5.85 -5.18
C ASP A 209 3.84 6.50 -5.24
N THR A 210 2.90 5.83 -5.91
CA THR A 210 1.53 6.31 -6.16
C THR A 210 0.48 5.54 -5.36
N TRP A 211 0.89 4.50 -4.64
CA TRP A 211 0.03 3.66 -3.82
C TRP A 211 0.78 3.16 -2.60
N GLU A 212 0.11 3.11 -1.44
CA GLU A 212 0.71 2.53 -0.25
C GLU A 212 0.65 1.00 -0.32
N LEU A 213 1.79 0.30 -0.20
CA LEU A 213 1.84 -1.16 -0.25
C LEU A 213 1.77 -1.80 1.14
N THR A 214 1.83 -1.01 2.21
CA THR A 214 1.78 -1.48 3.60
C THR A 214 0.37 -1.31 4.16
N PRO A 215 -0.41 -2.38 4.40
CA PRO A 215 -1.82 -2.27 4.79
C PRO A 215 -2.06 -1.56 6.13
N GLY A 216 -1.06 -1.56 7.02
CA GLY A 216 -1.12 -0.92 8.33
C GLY A 216 -0.63 0.53 8.34
N ASN A 217 -0.10 1.05 7.23
CA ASN A 217 0.42 2.41 7.16
C ASN A 217 -0.71 3.42 6.87
N LEU A 218 -1.52 3.73 7.89
CA LEU A 218 -2.65 4.65 7.79
C LEU A 218 -2.28 5.99 7.14
N ALA A 219 -1.18 6.61 7.56
CA ALA A 219 -0.71 7.89 7.01
C ALA A 219 -0.37 7.76 5.53
N GLY A 220 0.33 6.69 5.14
CA GLY A 220 0.64 6.39 3.73
C GLY A 220 -0.61 6.15 2.89
N ILE A 221 -1.61 5.43 3.42
CA ILE A 221 -2.89 5.18 2.74
C ILE A 221 -3.64 6.50 2.50
N LEU A 222 -3.78 7.32 3.56
CA LEU A 222 -4.46 8.61 3.44
C LEU A 222 -3.70 9.52 2.46
N GLU A 223 -2.38 9.56 2.50
CA GLU A 223 -1.61 10.44 1.63
C GLU A 223 -1.60 9.98 0.16
N LYS A 224 -1.19 8.73 -0.10
CA LYS A 224 -0.98 8.21 -1.45
C LYS A 224 -2.29 7.79 -2.13
N ASN A 225 -3.13 7.04 -1.43
CA ASN A 225 -4.33 6.46 -2.03
C ASN A 225 -5.48 7.47 -2.10
N VAL A 226 -5.54 8.42 -1.15
CA VAL A 226 -6.66 9.36 -1.01
C VAL A 226 -6.28 10.78 -1.39
N ARG A 227 -5.42 11.45 -0.61
CA ARG A 227 -5.15 12.90 -0.75
C ARG A 227 -4.50 13.25 -2.06
N SER A 228 -3.51 12.47 -2.52
CA SER A 228 -2.86 12.69 -3.82
C SER A 228 -3.88 12.75 -4.97
N VAL A 229 -4.83 11.82 -4.95
CA VAL A 229 -5.92 11.78 -5.95
C VAL A 229 -6.90 12.94 -5.76
N MET A 230 -7.32 13.21 -4.53
CA MET A 230 -8.21 14.33 -4.18
C MET A 230 -7.63 15.70 -4.57
N ARG A 231 -6.31 15.90 -4.46
CA ARG A 231 -5.63 17.12 -4.93
C ARG A 231 -5.78 17.31 -6.44
N THR A 232 -5.69 16.22 -7.19
CA THR A 232 -5.81 16.23 -8.66
C THR A 232 -7.22 16.65 -9.08
N VAL A 233 -8.24 16.10 -8.43
CA VAL A 233 -9.65 16.43 -8.71
C VAL A 233 -10.19 17.64 -7.93
N LYS A 234 -9.35 18.27 -7.08
CA LYS A 234 -9.70 19.37 -6.18
C LYS A 234 -10.95 19.09 -5.32
N ASP A 235 -11.02 17.89 -4.76
CA ASP A 235 -12.13 17.46 -3.90
C ASP A 235 -12.16 18.28 -2.60
N PRO A 236 -13.27 18.97 -2.26
CA PRO A 236 -13.39 19.72 -1.01
C PRO A 236 -13.29 18.84 0.25
N ALA A 237 -13.56 17.53 0.16
CA ALA A 237 -13.42 16.58 1.26
C ALA A 237 -11.96 16.34 1.68
N LEU A 238 -10.98 16.79 0.87
CA LEU A 238 -9.55 16.71 1.16
C LEU A 238 -9.21 17.19 2.58
N ILE A 239 -9.84 18.28 3.03
CA ILE A 239 -9.59 18.85 4.37
C ILE A 239 -10.06 17.91 5.49
N GLN A 240 -11.18 17.21 5.29
CA GLN A 240 -11.73 16.27 6.28
C GLN A 240 -10.78 15.08 6.52
N THR A 241 -10.02 14.68 5.49
CA THR A 241 -9.03 13.60 5.62
C THR A 241 -7.85 13.97 6.52
N TRP A 242 -7.48 15.25 6.57
CA TRP A 242 -6.47 15.75 7.52
C TRP A 242 -7.02 15.77 8.94
N ASP A 243 -8.27 16.21 9.10
CA ASP A 243 -8.93 16.25 10.40
C ASP A 243 -9.09 14.84 11.00
N LEU A 244 -9.41 13.84 10.17
CA LEU A 244 -9.41 12.43 10.56
C LEU A 244 -8.04 11.97 11.07
N GLU A 245 -6.97 12.19 10.30
CA GLU A 245 -5.63 11.73 10.69
C GLU A 245 -5.15 12.43 11.97
N MET A 246 -5.36 13.74 12.08
CA MET A 246 -4.99 14.50 13.29
C MET A 246 -5.73 13.98 14.52
N LYS A 247 -7.02 13.65 14.39
CA LYS A 247 -7.81 13.07 15.47
C LYS A 247 -7.23 11.72 15.91
N VAL A 248 -7.02 10.81 14.97
CA VAL A 248 -6.47 9.47 15.26
C VAL A 248 -5.11 9.56 15.95
N LEU A 249 -4.21 10.43 15.47
CA LEU A 249 -2.90 10.62 16.09
C LEU A 249 -2.99 11.25 17.48
N ALA A 250 -3.90 12.19 17.70
CA ALA A 250 -4.14 12.78 19.02
C ALA A 250 -4.67 11.74 20.03
N ASP A 251 -5.65 10.93 19.62
CA ASP A 251 -6.22 9.86 20.44
C ASP A 251 -5.14 8.82 20.80
N ARG A 252 -4.28 8.45 19.83
CA ARG A 252 -3.16 7.52 20.06
C ARG A 252 -2.10 8.08 20.99
N ALA A 253 -1.70 9.34 20.80
CA ALA A 253 -0.69 9.99 21.64
C ALA A 253 -1.12 10.08 23.12
N THR A 254 -2.43 10.18 23.38
CA THR A 254 -2.98 10.24 24.74
C THR A 254 -3.29 8.85 25.32
N SER A 255 -3.59 7.85 24.48
CA SER A 255 -3.99 6.50 24.91
C SER A 255 -2.94 5.71 25.71
N GLY A 256 -1.66 6.09 25.62
CA GLY A 256 -0.53 5.39 26.24
C GLY A 256 -0.05 5.93 27.58
N ARG A 257 -0.65 7.01 28.11
CA ARG A 257 -0.16 7.75 29.31
C ARG A 257 1.33 8.12 29.26
N LEU A 258 1.89 8.25 28.05
CA LEU A 258 3.25 8.74 27.86
C LEU A 258 3.15 10.22 27.53
N ASP A 259 3.20 11.07 28.56
CA ASP A 259 3.08 12.52 28.43
C ASP A 259 4.08 13.08 27.39
N PHE A 260 5.23 12.44 27.24
CA PHE A 260 6.21 12.75 26.20
C PHE A 260 5.65 12.62 24.78
N LEU A 261 4.92 11.54 24.45
CA LEU A 261 4.34 11.34 23.12
C LEU A 261 3.23 12.37 22.82
N ALA A 262 2.43 12.70 23.84
CA ALA A 262 1.42 13.75 23.72
C ALA A 262 2.07 15.13 23.51
N ALA A 263 3.16 15.42 24.23
CA ALA A 263 3.91 16.67 24.08
C ALA A 263 4.57 16.76 22.69
N ASP A 264 5.27 15.72 22.24
CA ASP A 264 5.89 15.65 20.91
C ASP A 264 4.84 15.83 19.80
N PHE A 265 3.71 15.11 19.89
CA PHE A 265 2.62 15.28 18.93
C PHE A 265 2.12 16.73 18.87
N ASN A 266 1.83 17.34 20.02
CA ASN A 266 1.26 18.69 20.08
C ASN A 266 2.23 19.80 19.67
N THR A 267 3.54 19.58 19.83
CA THR A 267 4.56 20.60 19.59
C THR A 267 5.28 20.42 18.25
N MET A 268 5.36 19.20 17.72
CA MET A 268 6.14 18.89 16.52
C MET A 268 5.27 18.36 15.38
N VAL A 269 4.45 17.34 15.63
CA VAL A 269 3.70 16.66 14.56
C VAL A 269 2.49 17.48 14.12
N ARG A 270 1.65 17.88 15.07
CA ARG A 270 0.40 18.60 14.81
C ARG A 270 0.61 19.92 14.05
N PRO A 271 1.60 20.78 14.39
CA PRO A 271 1.85 22.00 13.63
C PRO A 271 2.19 21.74 12.15
N LYS A 272 2.97 20.70 11.87
CA LYS A 272 3.30 20.28 10.49
C LYS A 272 2.06 19.84 9.73
N MET A 273 1.17 19.09 10.37
CA MET A 273 -0.09 18.66 9.75
C MET A 273 -1.03 19.83 9.45
N ILE A 274 -1.17 20.78 10.39
CA ILE A 274 -1.96 22.01 10.16
C ILE A 274 -1.39 22.78 8.98
N PHE A 275 -0.05 22.88 8.86
CA PHE A 275 0.58 23.56 7.73
C PHE A 275 0.31 22.84 6.40
N SER A 276 0.43 21.51 6.36
CA SER A 276 0.09 20.72 5.17
C SER A 276 -1.38 20.87 4.76
N ARG A 277 -2.30 20.78 5.73
CA ARG A 277 -3.73 21.04 5.53
C ARG A 277 -3.98 22.45 4.99
N ALA A 278 -3.28 23.47 5.51
CA ALA A 278 -3.40 24.84 5.01
C ALA A 278 -2.90 24.98 3.56
N ASN A 279 -1.86 24.24 3.14
CA ASN A 279 -1.43 24.22 1.74
C ASN A 279 -2.51 23.61 0.84
N ASP A 280 -3.17 22.53 1.28
CA ASP A 280 -4.30 21.94 0.56
C ASP A 280 -5.53 22.88 0.54
N MET A 281 -5.76 23.69 1.58
CA MET A 281 -6.77 24.75 1.55
C MET A 281 -6.51 25.81 0.47
N ILE A 282 -5.25 26.18 0.26
CA ILE A 282 -4.86 27.13 -0.81
C ILE A 282 -5.18 26.54 -2.18
N LEU A 283 -4.87 25.26 -2.39
CA LEU A 283 -5.20 24.53 -3.62
C LEU A 283 -6.70 24.57 -3.92
N LEU A 284 -7.53 24.48 -2.89
CA LEU A 284 -8.99 24.56 -2.96
C LEU A 284 -9.54 25.99 -3.02
N GLY A 285 -8.69 27.01 -3.14
CA GLY A 285 -9.11 28.41 -3.21
C GLY A 285 -9.47 29.06 -1.87
N GLN A 286 -9.29 28.35 -0.75
CA GLN A 286 -9.59 28.85 0.61
C GLN A 286 -8.42 29.65 1.21
N LYS A 287 -7.84 30.57 0.42
CA LYS A 287 -6.61 31.31 0.77
C LYS A 287 -6.69 32.05 2.10
N ASN A 288 -7.80 32.72 2.39
CA ASN A 288 -7.96 33.49 3.63
C ASN A 288 -7.99 32.60 4.88
N ARG A 289 -8.63 31.42 4.79
CA ARG A 289 -8.64 30.44 5.88
C ARG A 289 -7.24 29.87 6.10
N ALA A 290 -6.56 29.49 5.01
CA ALA A 290 -5.18 29.01 5.06
C ALA A 290 -4.23 30.05 5.67
N ALA A 291 -4.35 31.33 5.28
CA ALA A 291 -3.54 32.42 5.83
C ALA A 291 -3.74 32.56 7.34
N ASN A 292 -4.99 32.47 7.82
CA ASN A 292 -5.29 32.50 9.24
C ASN A 292 -4.68 31.29 9.99
N ASP A 293 -4.81 30.09 9.46
CA ASP A 293 -4.23 28.88 10.06
C ASP A 293 -2.69 28.98 10.16
N ILE A 294 -2.03 29.43 9.09
CA ILE A 294 -0.57 29.62 9.09
C ILE A 294 -0.16 30.77 10.02
N TYR A 295 -0.93 31.86 10.11
CA TYR A 295 -0.67 32.94 11.05
C TYR A 295 -0.74 32.47 12.50
N ILE A 296 -1.75 31.66 12.85
CA ILE A 296 -1.87 31.05 14.17
C ILE A 296 -0.66 30.14 14.43
N LEU A 297 -0.24 29.32 13.47
CA LEU A 297 0.97 28.48 13.62
C LEU A 297 2.23 29.29 13.94
N VAL A 298 2.49 30.34 13.17
CA VAL A 298 3.65 31.23 13.37
C VAL A 298 3.59 31.88 14.75
N LYS A 299 2.42 32.33 15.19
CA LYS A 299 2.24 32.95 16.51
C LYS A 299 2.44 31.95 17.66
N THR A 300 1.89 30.75 17.54
CA THR A 300 1.86 29.76 18.62
C THR A 300 3.18 28.99 18.75
N TYR A 301 3.90 28.77 17.65
CA TYR A 301 5.07 27.90 17.61
C TYR A 301 6.33 28.61 17.04
N PRO A 302 6.80 29.71 17.68
CA PRO A 302 7.92 30.50 17.17
C PRO A 302 9.27 29.76 17.18
N GLN A 303 9.41 28.71 18.00
CA GLN A 303 10.65 27.92 18.14
C GLN A 303 10.63 26.62 17.32
N HIS A 304 9.58 26.36 16.53
CA HIS A 304 9.49 25.13 15.76
C HIS A 304 10.51 25.13 14.60
N PRO A 305 11.14 23.98 14.25
CA PRO A 305 12.13 23.94 13.18
C PRO A 305 11.64 24.43 11.81
N ASP A 306 10.36 24.24 11.50
CA ASP A 306 9.74 24.71 10.24
C ASP A 306 9.22 26.16 10.30
N PHE A 307 9.48 26.91 11.38
CA PHE A 307 8.96 28.27 11.56
C PHE A 307 9.26 29.18 10.36
N SER A 308 10.52 29.20 9.89
CA SER A 308 10.92 30.02 8.74
C SER A 308 10.16 29.68 7.46
N LYS A 309 9.84 28.39 7.26
CA LYS A 309 9.04 27.90 6.13
C LYS A 309 7.61 28.43 6.21
N TRP A 310 7.01 28.42 7.40
CA TRP A 310 5.65 28.92 7.61
C TRP A 310 5.55 30.43 7.40
N VAL A 311 6.52 31.20 7.93
CA VAL A 311 6.60 32.65 7.71
C VAL A 311 6.74 32.98 6.23
N ALA A 312 7.61 32.27 5.51
CA ALA A 312 7.80 32.46 4.07
C ALA A 312 6.49 32.23 3.30
N LYS A 313 5.77 31.15 3.62
CA LYS A 313 4.49 30.84 2.98
C LYS A 313 3.40 31.85 3.33
N LEU A 314 3.31 32.31 4.58
CA LEU A 314 2.36 33.35 4.97
C LEU A 314 2.61 34.65 4.19
N ARG A 315 3.88 35.08 4.09
CA ARG A 315 4.24 36.25 3.29
C ARG A 315 3.86 36.09 1.82
N GLU A 316 4.05 34.91 1.25
CA GLU A 316 3.64 34.61 -0.14
C GLU A 316 2.12 34.79 -0.33
N ILE A 317 1.31 34.25 0.59
CA ILE A 317 -0.16 34.31 0.48
C ILE A 317 -0.69 35.73 0.67
N LEU A 318 -0.06 36.53 1.52
CA LEU A 318 -0.47 37.91 1.83
C LEU A 318 -0.03 38.93 0.78
N LYS A 319 0.82 38.55 -0.19
CA LYS A 319 1.16 39.46 -1.29
C LYS A 319 -0.11 39.80 -2.08
N PRO A 320 -0.42 41.09 -2.29
CA PRO A 320 -1.55 41.48 -3.11
C PRO A 320 -1.38 40.90 -4.52
N ALA A 321 -2.48 40.39 -5.10
CA ALA A 321 -2.47 40.01 -6.51
C ALA A 321 -2.10 41.24 -7.34
N ALA A 322 -1.19 41.08 -8.30
CA ALA A 322 -0.87 42.15 -9.24
C ALA A 322 -2.18 42.71 -9.83
N PRO A 323 -2.35 44.04 -9.96
CA PRO A 323 -3.53 44.59 -10.58
C PRO A 323 -3.69 43.94 -11.95
N ALA A 324 -4.86 43.34 -12.20
CA ALA A 324 -5.23 42.95 -13.55
C ALA A 324 -5.00 44.18 -14.44
N GLU A 325 -4.18 44.04 -15.49
CA GLU A 325 -4.02 45.06 -16.52
C GLU A 325 -5.39 45.63 -16.82
N ALA A 326 -5.56 46.91 -16.47
CA ALA A 326 -6.80 47.62 -16.63
C ALA A 326 -7.24 47.41 -18.08
N ALA A 327 -8.37 46.75 -18.27
CA ALA A 327 -9.03 46.64 -19.56
C ALA A 327 -9.06 48.05 -20.15
N ALA A 328 -8.33 48.24 -21.23
CA ALA A 328 -8.22 49.53 -21.91
C ALA A 328 -9.63 50.09 -22.12
N PRO A 329 -9.88 51.37 -21.82
CA PRO A 329 -11.20 51.96 -21.99
C PRO A 329 -11.64 51.78 -23.45
N GLN A 330 -12.76 51.07 -23.64
CA GLN A 330 -13.44 50.97 -24.92
C GLN A 330 -13.75 52.39 -25.39
N GLN A 331 -13.19 52.77 -26.54
CA GLN A 331 -13.51 54.03 -27.20
C GLN A 331 -15.02 54.10 -27.48
N PRO A 332 -15.70 55.21 -27.18
CA PRO A 332 -17.11 55.37 -27.50
C PRO A 332 -17.30 55.35 -29.02
N ALA A 333 -18.24 54.53 -29.47
CA ALA A 333 -18.65 54.43 -30.87
C ALA A 333 -19.13 55.80 -31.37
N THR A 334 -18.55 56.25 -32.49
CA THR A 334 -19.02 57.40 -33.25
C THR A 334 -20.44 57.14 -33.77
N PRO A 335 -21.40 58.08 -33.60
CA PRO A 335 -22.71 57.96 -34.24
C PRO A 335 -22.53 58.16 -35.75
N GLY A 336 -22.79 57.10 -36.51
CA GLY A 336 -22.92 57.17 -37.96
C GLY A 336 -24.10 58.06 -38.33
N THR A 337 -23.80 59.15 -39.02
CA THR A 337 -24.75 59.88 -39.85
C THR A 337 -25.32 58.95 -40.91
N ASN A 338 -26.64 58.90 -41.04
CA ASN A 338 -27.30 58.39 -42.24
C ASN A 338 -28.29 59.44 -42.78
N PRO A 339 -28.43 59.50 -44.11
CA PRO A 339 -28.99 60.63 -44.86
C PRO A 339 -30.51 60.81 -44.75
#